data_AF-A0AAV5WNP6-F1
#
_entry.id   AF-A0AAV5WNP6-F1
#
_cell.length_a   1.000
_cell.length_b   1.000
_cell.length_c   1.000
_cell.angle_alpha   90.00
_cell.angle_beta   90.00
_cell.angle_gamma   90.00
#
_symmetry.space_group_name_H-M   'P 1'
#
loop_
_entity.id
_entity.type
_entity.pdbx_description
1 polymer ?
#
loop_
_entity_poly.entity_id
_entity_poly.type
_entity_poly.pdbx_seq_one_letter_code
_entity_poly.pdbx_strand_id
1 'polypeptide(L)'
;EKSIMGDEDSSSRKRSAEEEVEKEGGGEGKKQVEEKKSRRSDEGPLPAGWEKRMSRSKGRVYFFNLFTGTTQWEKPMESAERPKNQDVAEVQCMHLLVKHEGSRRPASWRSDKITRSKEDARNILEGYAKDINEQSTIEEKRMKFKALAKEYSDCSSASKGGDLGFFNRKTMQPAFTKASFGLDVDEMSEICDTDSGLHLIWRLA
;
A
#
# COMPACT_ATOMS: atom_id res chain seq x y z
N GLU A 1 74.02 -54.00 -12.88
CA GLU A 1 74.72 -54.49 -11.68
C GLU A 1 73.68 -55.05 -10.71
N LYS A 2 73.83 -56.33 -10.32
CA LYS A 2 73.27 -57.10 -9.18
C LYS A 2 71.80 -56.81 -8.76
N SER A 3 70.79 -57.63 -9.02
CA SER A 3 70.53 -59.06 -8.68
C SER A 3 70.23 -59.32 -7.19
N ILE A 4 69.25 -60.22 -6.95
CA ILE A 4 68.87 -60.99 -5.73
C ILE A 4 67.53 -60.51 -5.12
N MET A 5 66.39 -61.21 -5.28
CA MET A 5 65.94 -62.58 -4.88
C MET A 5 65.55 -62.72 -3.40
N GLY A 6 64.37 -63.34 -3.20
CA GLY A 6 63.93 -64.07 -1.99
C GLY A 6 63.14 -63.23 -0.99
N ASP A 7 62.11 -63.71 -0.30
CA ASP A 7 61.50 -65.04 -0.23
C ASP A 7 60.12 -64.93 0.47
N GLU A 8 59.41 -66.04 0.40
CA GLU A 8 58.11 -66.45 0.93
C GLU A 8 57.91 -66.25 2.45
N ASP A 9 56.67 -66.07 2.92
CA ASP A 9 55.90 -67.13 3.61
C ASP A 9 54.63 -66.56 4.30
N SER A 10 53.63 -67.43 4.34
CA SER A 10 52.32 -67.41 4.96
C SER A 10 52.29 -67.19 6.48
N SER A 11 51.15 -66.69 6.99
CA SER A 11 50.34 -67.39 8.02
C SER A 11 49.41 -66.47 8.81
N SER A 12 48.11 -66.59 8.53
CA SER A 12 47.06 -67.01 9.48
C SER A 12 47.25 -66.75 11.00
N ARG A 13 46.37 -65.91 11.60
CA ARG A 13 45.36 -66.24 12.66
C ARG A 13 45.18 -65.19 13.79
N LYS A 14 43.90 -64.83 13.97
CA LYS A 14 43.09 -64.76 15.22
C LYS A 14 43.25 -63.59 16.21
N ARG A 15 42.06 -62.99 16.47
CA ARG A 15 41.45 -62.61 17.79
C ARG A 15 42.08 -61.39 18.49
N SER A 16 41.39 -60.47 19.17
CA SER A 16 39.99 -60.21 19.55
C SER A 16 39.94 -58.78 20.14
N ALA A 17 38.75 -58.16 20.21
CA ALA A 17 38.25 -57.19 21.22
C ALA A 17 39.08 -55.91 21.50
N GLU A 18 38.62 -54.69 21.18
CA GLU A 18 37.58 -53.84 21.84
C GLU A 18 38.25 -52.61 22.48
N GLU A 19 37.67 -51.43 22.20
CA GLU A 19 37.67 -50.17 23.00
C GLU A 19 39.01 -49.42 23.25
N GLU A 20 39.17 -48.09 23.22
CA GLU A 20 38.34 -46.87 23.15
C GLU A 20 39.30 -45.69 22.71
N VAL A 21 38.95 -44.79 21.78
CA VAL A 21 38.45 -43.39 21.97
C VAL A 21 39.51 -42.26 21.75
N GLU A 22 39.15 -41.36 20.80
CA GLU A 22 39.60 -39.96 20.54
C GLU A 22 41.05 -39.69 20.05
N LYS A 23 41.36 -38.79 19.10
CA LYS A 23 40.63 -37.68 18.45
C LYS A 23 41.38 -37.15 17.18
N GLU A 24 40.59 -36.52 16.31
CA GLU A 24 40.91 -35.47 15.30
C GLU A 24 41.55 -35.82 13.94
N GLY A 25 40.89 -35.33 12.87
CA GLY A 25 41.57 -34.80 11.69
C GLY A 25 40.95 -35.01 10.29
N GLY A 26 39.88 -34.28 9.93
CA GLY A 26 39.55 -33.85 8.55
C GLY A 26 39.07 -34.92 7.55
N GLY A 27 38.23 -34.65 6.55
CA GLY A 27 37.62 -33.43 6.05
C GLY A 27 36.55 -33.82 5.01
N GLU A 28 36.02 -32.82 4.29
CA GLU A 28 35.13 -32.98 3.13
C GLU A 28 33.66 -33.35 3.40
N GLY A 29 32.86 -32.35 3.78
CA GLY A 29 31.39 -32.51 3.76
C GLY A 29 30.57 -31.21 3.71
N LYS A 30 31.19 -30.05 3.51
CA LYS A 30 30.50 -28.75 3.73
C LYS A 30 29.89 -28.10 2.48
N LYS A 31 30.13 -28.59 1.26
CA LYS A 31 29.64 -27.91 0.03
C LYS A 31 28.20 -28.24 -0.39
N GLN A 32 27.55 -29.28 0.16
CA GLN A 32 26.20 -29.67 -0.28
C GLN A 32 25.05 -29.24 0.65
N VAL A 33 25.34 -28.64 1.80
CA VAL A 33 24.30 -28.27 2.77
C VAL A 33 23.83 -26.82 2.62
N GLU A 34 24.68 -25.91 2.13
CA GLU A 34 24.30 -24.49 1.94
C GLU A 34 23.38 -24.26 0.73
N GLU A 35 23.52 -25.03 -0.35
CA GLU A 35 22.71 -24.85 -1.56
C GLU A 35 21.26 -25.37 -1.42
N LYS A 36 21.01 -26.27 -0.46
CA LYS A 36 19.66 -26.79 -0.16
C LYS A 36 18.89 -25.98 0.88
N LYS A 37 19.54 -25.04 1.57
CA LYS A 37 18.87 -24.16 2.56
C LYS A 37 18.21 -22.93 1.91
N SER A 38 18.65 -22.53 0.70
CA SER A 38 18.06 -21.38 -0.02
C SER A 38 16.75 -21.69 -0.75
N ARG A 39 16.42 -22.96 -1.00
CA ARG A 39 15.19 -23.36 -1.71
C ARG A 39 13.91 -23.38 -0.86
N ARG A 40 13.99 -23.18 0.46
CA ARG A 40 12.82 -23.27 1.36
C ARG A 40 12.39 -21.94 1.99
N SER A 41 13.11 -20.85 1.75
CA SER A 41 12.79 -19.52 2.31
C SER A 41 11.98 -18.62 1.37
N ASP A 42 11.68 -19.06 0.15
CA ASP A 42 11.11 -18.20 -0.90
C ASP A 42 9.56 -18.20 -0.94
N GLU A 43 8.89 -19.06 -0.19
CA GLU A 43 7.41 -19.22 -0.18
C GLU A 43 6.68 -18.42 0.92
N GLY A 44 7.38 -17.59 1.69
CA GLY A 44 6.72 -16.67 2.62
C GLY A 44 5.92 -15.57 1.91
N PRO A 45 4.80 -15.09 2.48
CA PRO A 45 4.02 -13.97 1.92
C PRO A 45 4.89 -12.74 1.74
N LEU A 46 4.63 -11.97 0.70
CA LEU A 46 5.36 -10.72 0.47
C LEU A 46 4.99 -9.68 1.53
N PRO A 47 5.92 -8.78 1.87
CA PRO A 47 5.59 -7.60 2.66
C PRO A 47 4.48 -6.79 2.00
N ALA A 48 3.74 -6.02 2.81
CA ALA A 48 2.59 -5.27 2.35
C ALA A 48 2.96 -4.32 1.19
N GLY A 49 2.11 -4.25 0.16
CA GLY A 49 2.34 -3.37 -1.00
C GLY A 49 3.27 -3.92 -2.08
N TRP A 50 3.64 -5.20 -2.02
CA TRP A 50 4.40 -5.88 -3.08
C TRP A 50 3.60 -7.01 -3.73
N GLU A 51 3.74 -7.16 -5.04
CA GLU A 51 3.12 -8.23 -5.82
C GLU A 51 4.17 -9.04 -6.61
N LYS A 52 4.11 -10.37 -6.56
CA LYS A 52 4.97 -11.26 -7.35
C LYS A 52 4.41 -11.41 -8.76
N ARG A 53 5.18 -11.06 -9.79
CA ARG A 53 4.78 -11.18 -11.22
C ARG A 53 5.82 -11.94 -12.04
N MET A 54 5.44 -12.37 -13.25
CA MET A 54 6.34 -13.06 -14.18
C MET A 54 6.56 -12.23 -15.45
N SER A 55 7.82 -12.08 -15.85
CA SER A 55 8.20 -11.36 -17.07
C SER A 55 7.78 -12.13 -18.32
N ARG A 56 6.98 -11.49 -19.19
CA ARG A 56 6.50 -12.08 -20.45
C ARG A 56 7.62 -12.48 -21.42
N SER A 57 8.75 -11.77 -21.39
CA SER A 57 9.87 -11.99 -22.32
C SER A 57 10.80 -13.12 -21.89
N LYS A 58 10.95 -13.35 -20.58
CA LYS A 58 12.04 -14.16 -20.01
C LYS A 58 11.57 -15.20 -18.99
N GLY A 59 10.27 -15.26 -18.69
CA GLY A 59 9.69 -16.17 -17.69
C GLY A 59 10.21 -15.95 -16.26
N ARG A 60 10.96 -14.87 -16.01
CA ARG A 60 11.60 -14.60 -14.72
C ARG A 60 10.62 -13.89 -13.79
N VAL A 61 10.61 -14.31 -12.53
CA VAL A 61 9.87 -13.64 -11.46
C VAL A 61 10.47 -12.25 -11.20
N TYR A 62 9.61 -11.26 -11.01
CA TYR A 62 9.95 -9.94 -10.47
C TYR A 62 8.90 -9.52 -9.44
N PHE A 63 9.22 -8.53 -8.63
CA PHE A 63 8.35 -7.96 -7.60
C PHE A 63 7.94 -6.56 -8.02
N PHE A 64 6.64 -6.29 -8.04
CA PHE A 64 6.04 -5.02 -8.42
C PHE A 64 5.58 -4.28 -7.16
N ASN A 65 6.01 -3.04 -7.00
CA ASN A 65 5.57 -2.17 -5.91
C ASN A 65 4.19 -1.60 -6.27
N LEU A 66 3.17 -1.97 -5.51
CA LEU A 66 1.78 -1.57 -5.73
C LEU A 66 1.53 -0.07 -5.50
N PHE A 67 2.41 0.62 -4.77
CA PHE A 67 2.28 2.04 -4.46
C PHE A 67 3.02 2.95 -5.45
N THR A 68 4.21 2.55 -5.91
CA THR A 68 5.04 3.38 -6.80
C THR A 68 5.04 2.93 -8.25
N GLY A 69 4.52 1.74 -8.55
CA GLY A 69 4.57 1.13 -9.88
C GLY A 69 5.98 0.68 -10.31
N THR A 70 6.97 0.72 -9.41
CA THR A 70 8.33 0.27 -9.69
C THR A 70 8.46 -1.25 -9.63
N THR A 71 9.52 -1.79 -10.25
CA THR A 71 9.80 -3.24 -10.25
C THR A 71 11.20 -3.52 -9.76
N GLN A 72 11.39 -4.66 -9.09
CA GLN A 72 12.69 -5.17 -8.67
C GLN A 72 12.77 -6.69 -8.84
N TRP A 73 14.00 -7.22 -8.93
CA TRP A 73 14.21 -8.66 -9.10
C TRP A 73 14.37 -9.38 -7.76
N GLU A 74 14.88 -8.69 -6.75
CA GLU A 74 15.13 -9.17 -5.40
C GLU A 74 13.84 -9.18 -4.59
N LYS A 75 13.61 -10.23 -3.79
CA LYS A 75 12.43 -10.31 -2.93
C LYS A 75 12.49 -9.19 -1.88
N PRO A 76 11.49 -8.30 -1.82
CA PRO A 76 11.45 -7.24 -0.82
C PRO A 76 11.34 -7.85 0.57
N MET A 77 12.14 -7.34 1.50
CA MET A 77 12.08 -7.72 2.92
C MET A 77 11.19 -6.79 3.74
N GLU A 78 10.95 -5.57 3.26
CA GLU A 78 10.15 -4.54 3.91
C GLU A 78 8.89 -4.24 3.12
N SER A 79 7.84 -3.80 3.84
CA SER A 79 6.62 -3.29 3.22
C SER A 79 6.97 -2.15 2.28
N ALA A 80 6.32 -2.10 1.13
CA ALA A 80 6.47 -0.98 0.22
C ALA A 80 6.07 0.31 0.94
N GLU A 81 6.94 1.32 0.92
CA GLU A 81 6.55 2.64 1.39
C GLU A 81 5.58 3.26 0.40
N ARG A 82 4.43 3.74 0.89
CA ARG A 82 3.62 4.66 0.10
C ARG A 82 4.44 5.93 -0.11
N PRO A 83 4.48 6.51 -1.33
CA PRO A 83 5.00 7.84 -1.50
C PRO A 83 4.40 8.73 -0.43
N LYS A 84 5.24 9.44 0.32
CA LYS A 84 4.74 10.40 1.28
C LYS A 84 3.87 11.36 0.48
N ASN A 85 2.68 11.67 0.99
CA ASN A 85 1.70 12.46 0.27
C ASN A 85 2.22 13.84 -0.19
N GLN A 86 3.39 14.25 0.30
CA GLN A 86 4.17 15.42 -0.09
C GLN A 86 4.75 15.33 -1.52
N ASP A 87 5.05 14.13 -2.02
CA ASP A 87 5.75 13.92 -3.30
C ASP A 87 4.81 13.77 -4.51
N VAL A 88 3.49 13.64 -4.27
CA VAL A 88 2.50 13.63 -5.36
C VAL A 88 2.27 15.05 -5.89
N ALA A 89 2.45 15.23 -7.20
CA ALA A 89 2.27 16.52 -7.86
C ALA A 89 0.79 16.92 -7.94
N GLU A 90 -0.08 15.95 -8.19
CA GLU A 90 -1.52 16.13 -8.37
C GLU A 90 -2.28 15.00 -7.68
N VAL A 91 -3.51 15.31 -7.25
CA VAL A 91 -4.47 14.35 -6.71
C VAL A 91 -5.80 14.54 -7.43
N GLN A 92 -6.60 13.48 -7.51
CA GLN A 92 -7.99 13.58 -7.91
C GLN A 92 -8.88 13.41 -6.69
N CYS A 93 -9.81 14.33 -6.48
CA CYS A 93 -10.78 14.21 -5.38
C CYS A 93 -12.20 14.50 -5.86
N MET A 94 -13.15 13.90 -5.17
CA MET A 94 -14.52 14.39 -5.15
C MET A 94 -14.83 15.01 -3.79
N HIS A 95 -15.77 15.95 -3.77
CA HIS A 95 -16.17 16.61 -2.53
C HIS A 95 -17.68 16.78 -2.40
N LEU A 96 -18.13 16.94 -1.16
CA LEU A 96 -19.48 17.34 -0.81
C LEU A 96 -19.39 18.63 -0.01
N LEU A 97 -19.84 19.74 -0.59
CA LEU A 97 -19.82 21.07 0.02
C LEU A 97 -21.19 21.40 0.61
N VAL A 98 -21.22 21.78 1.89
CA VAL A 98 -22.40 22.40 2.52
C VAL A 98 -22.02 23.82 2.90
N LYS A 99 -22.69 24.79 2.26
CA LYS A 99 -22.50 26.20 2.58
C LYS A 99 -23.31 26.60 3.81
N HIS A 100 -22.93 27.72 4.40
CA HIS A 100 -23.64 28.38 5.50
C HIS A 100 -23.68 29.89 5.25
N GLU A 101 -24.38 30.62 6.10
CA GLU A 101 -24.53 32.09 6.00
C GLU A 101 -23.19 32.85 5.95
N GLY A 102 -22.16 32.32 6.62
CA GLY A 102 -20.80 32.86 6.63
C GLY A 102 -19.90 32.43 5.47
N SER A 103 -20.40 31.63 4.52
CA SER A 103 -19.62 31.28 3.33
C SER A 103 -19.44 32.51 2.43
N ARG A 104 -18.27 32.66 1.79
CA ARG A 104 -17.90 33.77 0.89
C ARG A 104 -18.95 34.08 -0.17
N ARG A 105 -19.70 33.07 -0.61
CA ARG A 105 -20.85 33.23 -1.51
C ARG A 105 -21.99 32.32 -1.03
N PRO A 106 -22.90 32.80 -0.15
CA PRO A 106 -23.95 32.00 0.49
C PRO A 106 -25.14 31.79 -0.46
N ALA A 107 -24.86 31.23 -1.62
CA ALA A 107 -25.82 30.87 -2.67
C ALA A 107 -25.23 29.70 -3.49
N SER A 108 -26.08 28.82 -4.00
CA SER A 108 -25.71 27.68 -4.83
C SER A 108 -26.74 27.45 -5.92
N TRP A 109 -26.53 26.45 -6.77
CA TRP A 109 -27.53 26.03 -7.75
C TRP A 109 -28.81 25.46 -7.08
N ARG A 110 -28.74 25.10 -5.79
CA ARG A 110 -29.85 24.55 -5.01
C ARG A 110 -30.66 25.64 -4.30
N SER A 111 -30.07 26.80 -4.08
CA SER A 111 -30.66 27.86 -3.28
C SER A 111 -30.02 29.21 -3.57
N ASP A 112 -30.85 30.20 -3.90
CA ASP A 112 -30.41 31.57 -4.18
C ASP A 112 -29.87 32.29 -2.94
N LYS A 113 -30.30 31.89 -1.74
CA LYS A 113 -29.84 32.46 -0.47
C LYS A 113 -29.79 31.41 0.62
N ILE A 114 -28.58 31.15 1.10
CA ILE A 114 -28.30 30.18 2.16
C ILE A 114 -28.24 30.92 3.50
N THR A 115 -29.12 30.53 4.42
CA THR A 115 -29.28 31.17 5.75
C THR A 115 -28.99 30.23 6.92
N ARG A 116 -28.62 28.98 6.65
CA ARG A 116 -28.29 28.02 7.70
C ARG A 116 -27.01 28.43 8.43
N SER A 117 -26.93 28.13 9.72
CA SER A 117 -25.74 28.43 10.51
C SER A 117 -24.57 27.53 10.10
N LYS A 118 -23.36 27.89 10.52
CA LYS A 118 -22.17 27.04 10.32
C LYS A 118 -22.29 25.72 11.07
N GLU A 119 -22.94 25.73 12.22
CA GLU A 119 -23.14 24.53 13.04
C GLU A 119 -24.15 23.58 12.39
N ASP A 120 -25.25 24.11 11.83
CA ASP A 120 -26.18 23.29 11.05
C ASP A 120 -25.49 22.65 9.84
N ALA A 121 -24.63 23.41 9.15
CA ALA A 121 -23.84 22.87 8.04
C ALA A 121 -22.91 21.74 8.49
N ARG A 122 -22.31 21.83 9.68
CA ARG A 122 -21.51 20.76 10.29
C ARG A 122 -22.36 19.54 10.58
N ASN A 123 -23.49 19.71 11.28
CA ASN A 123 -24.41 18.63 11.62
C ASN A 123 -24.90 17.86 10.38
N ILE A 124 -25.20 18.60 9.30
CA ILE A 124 -25.58 17.99 8.01
C ILE A 124 -24.44 17.11 7.47
N LEU A 125 -23.20 17.62 7.44
CA LEU A 125 -22.05 16.86 6.97
C LEU A 125 -21.71 15.66 7.87
N GLU A 126 -21.85 15.79 9.18
CA GLU A 126 -21.67 14.68 10.11
C GLU A 126 -22.68 13.57 9.87
N GLY A 127 -23.94 13.92 9.60
CA GLY A 127 -24.96 12.96 9.18
C GLY A 127 -24.57 12.23 7.89
N TYR A 128 -24.12 12.97 6.87
CA TYR A 128 -23.64 12.35 5.62
C TYR A 128 -22.42 11.47 5.82
N ALA A 129 -21.43 11.91 6.61
CA ALA A 129 -20.25 11.13 6.93
C ALA A 129 -20.62 9.81 7.65
N LYS A 130 -21.61 9.86 8.55
CA LYS A 130 -22.15 8.67 9.22
C LYS A 130 -22.79 7.72 8.22
N ASP A 131 -23.71 8.19 7.38
CA ASP A 131 -24.39 7.37 6.36
C ASP A 131 -23.41 6.71 5.38
N ILE A 132 -22.34 7.42 5.03
CA ILE A 132 -21.25 6.89 4.21
C ILE A 132 -20.50 5.81 5.00
N ASN A 133 -20.10 6.08 6.24
CA ASN A 133 -19.33 5.13 7.03
C ASN A 133 -20.09 3.86 7.45
N GLU A 134 -21.42 3.89 7.48
CA GLU A 134 -22.29 2.74 7.69
C GLU A 134 -22.24 1.73 6.51
N GLN A 135 -21.72 2.11 5.34
CA GLN A 135 -21.55 1.17 4.22
C GLN A 135 -20.40 0.19 4.49
N SER A 136 -20.55 -1.05 4.00
CA SER A 136 -19.65 -2.16 4.33
C SER A 136 -18.35 -2.15 3.52
N THR A 137 -18.44 -1.79 2.24
CA THR A 137 -17.30 -1.80 1.32
C THR A 137 -16.89 -0.40 0.88
N ILE A 138 -15.62 -0.25 0.49
CA ILE A 138 -15.09 1.02 -0.05
C ILE A 138 -15.90 1.48 -1.27
N GLU A 139 -16.31 0.56 -2.15
CA GLU A 139 -17.09 0.89 -3.34
C GLU A 139 -18.49 1.43 -2.96
N GLU A 140 -19.18 0.79 -2.00
CA GLU A 140 -20.47 1.30 -1.51
C GLU A 140 -20.32 2.66 -0.83
N LYS A 141 -19.27 2.86 -0.01
CA LYS A 141 -18.94 4.16 0.59
C LYS A 141 -18.76 5.23 -0.48
N ARG A 142 -17.96 4.93 -1.50
CA ARG A 142 -17.67 5.82 -2.63
C ARG A 142 -18.95 6.16 -3.42
N MET A 143 -19.78 5.16 -3.70
CA MET A 143 -21.05 5.36 -4.41
C MET A 143 -22.06 6.17 -3.59
N LYS A 144 -22.14 5.93 -2.28
CA LYS A 144 -22.98 6.71 -1.36
C LYS A 144 -22.50 8.16 -1.27
N PHE A 145 -21.20 8.40 -1.14
CA PHE A 145 -20.60 9.73 -1.18
C PHE A 145 -20.99 10.45 -2.47
N LYS A 146 -20.79 9.81 -3.62
CA LYS A 146 -21.09 10.37 -4.94
C LYS A 146 -22.57 10.72 -5.10
N ALA A 147 -23.48 9.88 -4.59
CA ALA A 147 -24.91 10.14 -4.60
C ALA A 147 -25.28 11.36 -3.74
N LEU A 148 -24.78 11.42 -2.50
CA LEU A 148 -25.00 12.55 -1.60
C LEU A 148 -24.42 13.86 -2.17
N ALA A 149 -23.23 13.81 -2.77
CA ALA A 149 -22.62 14.96 -3.44
C ALA A 149 -23.45 15.43 -4.63
N LYS A 150 -24.03 14.52 -5.41
CA LYS A 150 -24.89 14.88 -6.55
C LYS A 150 -26.18 15.57 -6.13
N GLU A 151 -26.77 15.14 -5.03
CA GLU A 151 -28.08 15.59 -4.59
C GLU A 151 -28.02 16.84 -3.69
N TYR A 152 -27.01 16.89 -2.80
CA TYR A 152 -27.00 17.84 -1.68
C TYR A 152 -25.86 18.87 -1.74
N SER A 153 -24.80 18.64 -2.53
CA SER A 153 -23.66 19.56 -2.56
C SER A 153 -24.03 20.93 -3.15
N ASP A 154 -23.63 21.99 -2.45
CA ASP A 154 -23.77 23.38 -2.86
C ASP A 154 -22.70 23.84 -3.87
N CYS A 155 -21.88 22.91 -4.36
CA CYS A 155 -20.92 23.13 -5.45
C CYS A 155 -21.51 22.70 -6.81
N SER A 156 -21.10 23.35 -7.90
CA SER A 156 -21.49 22.97 -9.26
C SER A 156 -20.95 21.59 -9.69
N SER A 157 -19.90 21.10 -9.03
CA SER A 157 -19.37 19.73 -9.20
C SER A 157 -20.40 18.65 -8.84
N ALA A 158 -21.50 19.00 -8.15
CA ALA A 158 -22.63 18.10 -7.90
C ALA A 158 -23.12 17.40 -9.18
N SER A 159 -23.15 18.09 -10.31
CA SER A 159 -23.50 17.51 -11.62
C SER A 159 -22.65 16.28 -12.01
N LYS A 160 -21.41 16.19 -11.50
CA LYS A 160 -20.46 15.09 -11.68
C LYS A 160 -20.32 14.19 -10.43
N GLY A 161 -21.24 14.31 -9.48
CA GLY A 161 -21.17 13.60 -8.20
C GLY A 161 -20.03 14.09 -7.30
N GLY A 162 -19.70 15.37 -7.41
CA GLY A 162 -18.68 16.01 -6.58
C GLY A 162 -17.26 15.95 -7.14
N ASP A 163 -17.01 15.23 -8.24
CA ASP A 163 -15.69 15.09 -8.85
C ASP A 163 -15.14 16.44 -9.32
N LEU A 164 -13.95 16.79 -8.82
CA LEU A 164 -13.22 18.01 -9.12
C LEU A 164 -12.16 17.81 -10.21
N GLY A 165 -11.93 16.56 -10.64
CA GLY A 165 -10.81 16.20 -11.50
C GLY A 165 -9.47 16.27 -10.78
N PHE A 166 -8.38 16.20 -11.55
CA PHE A 166 -7.03 16.35 -11.03
C PHE A 166 -6.72 17.81 -10.71
N PHE A 167 -6.03 18.05 -9.60
CA PHE A 167 -5.52 19.36 -9.24
C PHE A 167 -4.20 19.28 -8.46
N ASN A 168 -3.40 20.33 -8.58
CA ASN A 168 -2.18 20.52 -7.81
C ASN A 168 -2.42 21.37 -6.54
N ARG A 169 -1.38 21.48 -5.70
CA ARG A 169 -1.44 22.17 -4.40
C ARG A 169 -1.80 23.67 -4.47
N LYS A 170 -1.64 24.31 -5.63
CA LYS A 170 -1.87 25.75 -5.81
C LYS A 170 -3.28 26.07 -6.32
N THR A 171 -4.05 25.06 -6.72
CA THR A 171 -5.36 25.25 -7.34
C THR A 171 -6.47 25.51 -6.32
N MET A 172 -6.44 24.85 -5.16
CA MET A 172 -7.50 24.89 -4.15
C MET A 172 -7.13 25.74 -2.93
N GLN A 173 -8.12 26.09 -2.10
CA GLN A 173 -7.90 26.84 -0.86
C GLN A 173 -6.98 26.06 0.12
N PRO A 174 -6.16 26.74 0.95
CA PRO A 174 -5.12 26.09 1.74
C PRO A 174 -5.62 24.93 2.63
N ALA A 175 -6.76 25.11 3.31
CA ALA A 175 -7.34 24.06 4.15
C ALA A 175 -7.78 22.84 3.33
N PHE A 176 -8.42 23.08 2.17
CA PHE A 176 -8.85 22.02 1.25
C PHE A 176 -7.65 21.27 0.66
N THR A 177 -6.62 22.00 0.22
CA THR A 177 -5.37 21.40 -0.28
C THR A 177 -4.70 20.56 0.79
N LYS A 178 -4.58 21.07 2.02
CA LYS A 178 -3.97 20.34 3.14
C LYS A 178 -4.70 19.03 3.42
N ALA A 179 -6.02 19.06 3.44
CA ALA A 179 -6.83 17.86 3.64
C ALA A 179 -6.69 16.89 2.46
N SER A 180 -6.89 17.34 1.22
CA SER A 180 -6.87 16.48 0.01
C SER A 180 -5.55 15.75 -0.20
N PHE A 181 -4.44 16.47 -0.04
CA PHE A 181 -3.09 15.91 -0.11
C PHE A 181 -2.61 15.32 1.22
N GLY A 182 -3.48 15.23 2.22
CA GLY A 182 -3.26 14.48 3.45
C GLY A 182 -3.83 13.06 3.35
N LEU A 183 -4.85 12.86 2.52
CA LEU A 183 -5.58 11.60 2.34
C LEU A 183 -4.82 10.56 1.54
N ASP A 184 -4.90 9.30 1.94
CA ASP A 184 -4.65 8.14 1.10
C ASP A 184 -5.71 7.98 0.01
N VAL A 185 -5.39 7.25 -1.06
CA VAL A 185 -6.38 6.88 -2.09
C VAL A 185 -7.49 6.04 -1.42
N ASP A 186 -8.73 6.35 -1.78
CA ASP A 186 -9.96 5.79 -1.20
C ASP A 186 -10.21 6.16 0.27
N GLU A 187 -9.54 7.19 0.77
CA GLU A 187 -9.80 7.76 2.09
C GLU A 187 -10.77 8.96 1.99
N MET A 188 -11.62 9.08 3.01
CA MET A 188 -12.50 10.23 3.24
C MET A 188 -11.93 11.12 4.35
N SER A 189 -11.93 12.43 4.15
CA SER A 189 -11.47 13.39 5.16
C SER A 189 -12.46 13.55 6.31
N GLU A 190 -11.95 14.12 7.40
CA GLU A 190 -12.78 14.89 8.34
C GLU A 190 -13.39 16.12 7.65
N ILE A 191 -14.27 16.83 8.36
CA ILE A 191 -14.89 18.05 7.85
C ILE A 191 -13.84 19.16 7.70
N CYS A 192 -13.62 19.58 6.47
CA CYS A 192 -12.69 20.63 6.10
C CYS A 192 -13.41 21.98 6.01
N ASP A 193 -12.90 22.98 6.74
CA ASP A 193 -13.45 24.32 6.81
C ASP A 193 -12.70 25.28 5.86
N THR A 194 -13.46 26.00 5.04
CA THR A 194 -12.91 26.92 4.02
C THR A 194 -13.81 28.14 3.88
N ASP A 195 -13.35 29.17 3.18
CA ASP A 195 -14.19 30.33 2.87
C ASP A 195 -15.42 29.96 2.02
N SER A 196 -15.37 28.84 1.30
CA SER A 196 -16.51 28.38 0.50
C SER A 196 -17.63 27.76 1.35
N GLY A 197 -17.36 27.37 2.60
CA GLY A 197 -18.21 26.50 3.42
C GLY A 197 -17.46 25.28 3.92
N LEU A 198 -18.21 24.29 4.42
CA LEU A 198 -17.66 23.05 4.97
C LEU A 198 -17.68 21.94 3.92
N HIS A 199 -16.66 21.07 3.92
CA HIS A 199 -16.48 20.01 2.93
C HIS A 199 -16.21 18.66 3.58
N LEU A 200 -16.77 17.61 3.01
CA LEU A 200 -16.16 16.28 3.03
C LEU A 200 -15.40 16.08 1.73
N ILE A 201 -14.25 15.42 1.79
CA ILE A 201 -13.38 15.17 0.65
C ILE A 201 -13.12 13.67 0.57
N TRP A 202 -13.17 13.10 -0.63
CA TRP A 202 -12.78 11.72 -0.89
C TRP A 202 -11.70 11.71 -1.97
N ARG A 203 -10.56 11.06 -1.70
CA ARG A 203 -9.48 10.97 -2.67
C ARG A 203 -9.66 9.77 -3.59
N LEU A 204 -9.62 10.02 -4.90
CA LEU A 204 -9.81 9.03 -5.96
C LEU A 204 -8.47 8.54 -6.54
N ALA A 205 -7.45 9.41 -6.60
CA ALA A 205 -6.10 9.11 -7.09
C ALA A 205 -5.08 10.05 -6.42
#